data_AF-A0A3C1GTL3-F1
#
_entry.id   AF-A0A3C1GTL3-F1
#
_cell.length_a   1.000
_cell.length_b   1.000
_cell.length_c   1.000
_cell.angle_alpha   90.00
_cell.angle_beta   90.00
_cell.angle_gamma   90.00
#
_symmetry.space_group_name_H-M   'P 1'
#
loop_
_entity.id
_entity.type
_entity.pdbx_description
1 polymer ?
#
loop_
_entity_poly.entity_id
_entity_poly.type
_entity_poly.pdbx_seq_one_letter_code
_entity_poly.pdbx_strand_id
1 'polypeptide(L)'
;DYPDYNPIDDQQPPDWLMADEYSMPIGADSASEQDGNLYELLTQIQKFYQRNLHTHPHAKHYFAARGITEQSLEDFGLGYAPFGWQHLEHEFPQDIEGLKALGLVRQSESGRDYDLLRDRVIFPIRDNQGRTIGFGGRALDDEVKPKYINSSDSPVFHKQHVLYGYYESRQQRANDWLVVEGYMDVIALYQAGIYGAVASMGTAINESQISRLLTLNPTLTLSFDGDSAGQKAAWRTLEVALPVLADDKELRFLTLPNNHDPDTFIKAHGNEAMREQIKNAMPLSQYIFAYLSERYDMSLAEGKAKLMSQVRTLTASLPKGSSFRYLLNNDIYQKLGGKRSQNSEAKDALLDFDGDMTISQQLQLCFLFQPLALSEDPIEMIWQQAGLTSLSLPAHIQQKASADAMRALVWEDLQDAPLIDVVSTIKRCINYLPKDPNAAAHFILSNLTASTQESLSRSWGPFYKALHARNILSLDALIETLVMQLLQLHMQKKTQELIKNPNHVKLAIVRKQTQHLNDWMRAQQAEQSAQMMGS
;
A
#
# COMPACT_ATOMS: atom_id res chain seq x y z
N ASP A 1 17.60 -32.68 -43.58
CA ASP A 1 16.55 -33.12 -42.64
C ASP A 1 16.15 -32.00 -41.71
N TYR A 2 15.12 -31.26 -42.11
CA TYR A 2 14.25 -30.51 -41.19
C TYR A 2 13.19 -31.47 -40.66
N PRO A 3 12.62 -31.21 -39.48
CA PRO A 3 11.18 -30.90 -39.50
C PRO A 3 10.82 -29.66 -38.67
N ASP A 4 10.16 -28.74 -39.38
CA ASP A 4 9.00 -27.92 -39.04
C ASP A 4 8.88 -27.26 -37.66
N TYR A 5 9.15 -25.96 -37.70
CA TYR A 5 8.60 -24.92 -36.84
C TYR A 5 7.21 -24.52 -37.39
N ASN A 6 6.15 -24.61 -36.59
CA ASN A 6 4.86 -23.97 -36.88
C ASN A 6 4.41 -23.16 -35.65
N PRO A 7 4.17 -21.83 -35.78
CA PRO A 7 3.64 -20.99 -34.72
C PRO A 7 2.11 -20.84 -34.84
N ILE A 8 1.46 -20.53 -33.71
CA ILE A 8 0.09 -19.99 -33.49
C ILE A 8 -0.86 -20.94 -32.72
N ASP A 9 -1.53 -20.32 -31.73
CA ASP A 9 -2.68 -20.72 -30.88
C ASP A 9 -2.44 -21.61 -29.65
N ASP A 10 -2.27 -20.98 -28.48
CA ASP A 10 -3.38 -20.71 -27.54
C ASP A 10 -2.77 -20.19 -26.23
N GLN A 11 -2.82 -18.87 -25.99
CA GLN A 11 -2.49 -18.29 -24.69
C GLN A 11 -3.71 -18.41 -23.77
N GLN A 12 -3.94 -19.59 -23.20
CA GLN A 12 -4.61 -19.67 -21.91
C GLN A 12 -3.59 -19.37 -20.81
N PRO A 13 -3.90 -18.47 -19.84
CA PRO A 13 -3.05 -18.30 -18.68
C PRO A 13 -3.00 -19.62 -17.88
N PRO A 14 -1.84 -19.94 -17.28
CA PRO A 14 -1.63 -21.21 -16.60
C PRO A 14 -2.58 -21.41 -15.41
N ASP A 15 -2.95 -22.67 -15.15
CA ASP A 15 -4.02 -23.10 -14.22
C ASP A 15 -3.92 -22.55 -12.78
N TRP A 16 -2.74 -22.11 -12.34
CA TRP A 16 -2.56 -21.48 -11.02
C TRP A 16 -3.07 -20.03 -10.94
N LEU A 17 -3.47 -19.42 -12.06
CA LEU A 17 -4.14 -18.12 -12.11
C LEU A 17 -5.67 -18.22 -11.93
N MET A 18 -6.23 -19.43 -11.99
CA MET A 18 -7.67 -19.73 -11.92
C MET A 18 -8.08 -20.45 -10.63
N ALA A 19 -7.14 -20.69 -9.71
CA ALA A 19 -7.41 -21.42 -8.47
C ALA A 19 -7.73 -20.45 -7.32
N ASP A 20 -9.00 -20.45 -6.91
CA ASP A 20 -9.52 -19.80 -5.70
C ASP A 20 -8.93 -20.46 -4.43
N GLU A 21 -7.85 -19.90 -3.87
CA GLU A 21 -7.44 -20.21 -2.50
C GLU A 21 -8.22 -19.34 -1.51
N TYR A 22 -9.45 -19.77 -1.18
CA TYR A 22 -10.03 -19.68 0.17
C TYR A 22 -11.32 -20.53 0.27
N SER A 23 -11.29 -21.77 -0.21
CA SER A 23 -12.32 -22.77 0.10
C SER A 23 -11.84 -23.70 1.22
N MET A 24 -12.12 -23.32 2.46
CA MET A 24 -12.12 -24.28 3.58
C MET A 24 -13.29 -25.25 3.39
N PRO A 25 -13.12 -26.56 3.63
CA PRO A 25 -14.17 -27.54 3.39
C PRO A 25 -15.25 -27.41 4.47
N ILE A 26 -16.38 -26.78 4.13
CA ILE A 26 -17.59 -26.92 4.92
C ILE A 26 -18.23 -28.23 4.47
N GLY A 27 -18.33 -29.18 5.40
CA GLY A 27 -18.97 -30.46 5.18
C GLY A 27 -20.38 -30.26 4.63
N ALA A 28 -20.54 -30.62 3.37
CA ALA A 28 -21.84 -30.89 2.79
C ALA A 28 -22.24 -32.29 3.22
N ASP A 29 -23.17 -32.39 4.18
CA ASP A 29 -24.25 -33.36 4.11
C ASP A 29 -25.27 -33.09 5.23
N SER A 30 -26.57 -33.03 4.85
CA SER A 30 -27.78 -33.10 5.68
C SER A 30 -28.46 -31.81 6.22
N ALA A 31 -28.42 -30.67 5.51
CA ALA A 31 -29.27 -29.51 5.87
C ALA A 31 -30.10 -28.89 4.72
N SER A 32 -30.08 -29.46 3.51
CA SER A 32 -30.45 -28.76 2.28
C SER A 32 -31.87 -29.01 1.72
N GLU A 33 -32.83 -29.48 2.51
CA GLU A 33 -34.20 -29.72 2.01
C GLU A 33 -35.32 -28.99 2.76
N GLN A 34 -35.04 -28.29 3.86
CA GLN A 34 -36.05 -27.48 4.58
C GLN A 34 -35.88 -25.97 4.42
N ASP A 35 -34.70 -25.49 4.03
CA ASP A 35 -34.49 -24.11 3.63
C ASP A 35 -34.75 -23.99 2.11
N GLY A 36 -35.76 -23.21 1.72
CA GLY A 36 -36.00 -22.88 0.31
C GLY A 36 -34.72 -22.29 -0.33
N ASN A 37 -34.58 -22.41 -1.65
CA ASN A 37 -33.45 -21.84 -2.36
C ASN A 37 -33.47 -20.30 -2.22
N LEU A 38 -32.71 -19.76 -1.26
CA LEU A 38 -32.69 -18.33 -0.92
C LEU A 38 -32.37 -17.43 -2.12
N TYR A 39 -31.57 -17.89 -3.09
CA TYR A 39 -31.29 -17.16 -4.32
C TYR A 39 -32.51 -17.07 -5.24
N GLU A 40 -33.30 -18.15 -5.31
CA GLU A 40 -34.55 -18.15 -6.06
C GLU A 40 -35.56 -17.21 -5.42
N LEU A 41 -35.70 -17.26 -4.09
CA LEU A 41 -36.55 -16.33 -3.34
C LEU A 41 -36.15 -14.86 -3.59
N LEU A 42 -34.86 -14.53 -3.48
CA LEU A 42 -34.36 -13.18 -3.80
C LEU A 42 -34.66 -12.76 -5.24
N THR A 43 -34.57 -13.68 -6.20
CA THR A 43 -34.92 -13.42 -7.60
C THR A 43 -36.41 -13.10 -7.75
N GLN A 44 -37.28 -13.83 -7.06
CA GLN A 44 -38.72 -13.54 -7.07
C GLN A 44 -39.05 -12.22 -6.37
N ILE A 45 -38.39 -11.91 -5.25
CA ILE A 45 -38.52 -10.63 -4.55
C ILE A 45 -38.09 -9.46 -5.44
N GLN A 46 -36.96 -9.59 -6.17
CA GLN A 46 -36.54 -8.57 -7.12
C GLN A 46 -37.63 -8.33 -8.18
N LYS A 47 -38.15 -9.41 -8.79
CA LYS A 47 -39.24 -9.29 -9.79
C LYS A 47 -40.49 -8.64 -9.21
N PHE A 48 -40.83 -8.95 -7.96
CA PHE A 48 -41.91 -8.31 -7.23
C PHE A 48 -41.68 -6.80 -7.08
N TYR A 49 -40.49 -6.38 -6.65
CA TYR A 49 -40.15 -4.95 -6.54
C TYR A 49 -40.10 -4.24 -7.90
N GLN A 50 -39.62 -4.89 -8.95
CA GLN A 50 -39.66 -4.35 -10.32
C GLN A 50 -41.11 -4.16 -10.80
N ARG A 51 -41.98 -5.16 -10.60
CA ARG A 51 -43.41 -5.05 -10.90
C ARG A 51 -44.05 -3.88 -10.15
N ASN A 52 -43.72 -3.70 -8.87
CA ASN A 52 -44.21 -2.57 -8.08
C ASN A 52 -43.73 -1.22 -8.62
N LEU A 53 -42.51 -1.12 -9.15
CA LEU A 53 -42.04 0.12 -9.76
C LEU A 53 -42.89 0.54 -10.96
N HIS A 54 -43.39 -0.42 -11.75
CA HIS A 54 -44.27 -0.13 -12.88
C HIS A 54 -45.69 0.28 -12.46
N THR A 55 -46.20 -0.23 -11.33
CA THR A 55 -47.56 0.05 -10.85
C THR A 55 -47.65 1.27 -9.93
N HIS A 56 -46.52 1.86 -9.54
CA HIS A 56 -46.45 3.01 -8.62
C HIS A 56 -45.74 4.21 -9.29
N PRO A 57 -46.49 5.10 -9.99
CA PRO A 57 -45.91 6.18 -10.78
C PRO A 57 -45.01 7.15 -10.00
N HIS A 58 -45.26 7.37 -8.71
CA HIS A 58 -44.45 8.27 -7.88
C HIS A 58 -43.03 7.73 -7.67
N ALA A 59 -42.85 6.42 -7.51
CA ALA A 59 -41.55 5.79 -7.39
C ALA A 59 -40.78 5.82 -8.71
N LYS A 60 -41.48 5.59 -9.84
CA LYS A 60 -40.88 5.73 -11.17
C LYS A 60 -40.49 7.18 -11.46
N HIS A 61 -41.35 8.13 -11.10
CA HIS A 61 -41.07 9.56 -11.23
C HIS A 61 -39.83 9.97 -10.43
N TYR A 62 -39.61 9.39 -9.25
CA TYR A 62 -38.40 9.65 -8.47
C TYR A 62 -37.12 9.32 -9.25
N PHE A 63 -37.03 8.14 -9.86
CA PHE A 63 -35.87 7.77 -10.69
C PHE A 63 -35.72 8.67 -11.93
N ALA A 64 -36.83 8.97 -12.60
CA ALA A 64 -36.83 9.85 -13.76
C ALA A 64 -36.38 11.28 -13.41
N ALA A 65 -36.84 11.84 -12.28
CA ALA A 65 -36.41 13.14 -11.78
C ALA A 65 -34.93 13.16 -11.40
N ARG A 66 -34.37 11.99 -11.06
CA ARG A 66 -32.94 11.79 -10.86
C ARG A 66 -32.16 11.51 -12.14
N GLY A 67 -32.80 11.52 -13.32
CA GLY A 67 -32.13 11.30 -14.60
C GLY A 67 -31.74 9.84 -14.86
N ILE A 68 -32.36 8.89 -14.15
CA ILE A 68 -32.15 7.45 -14.39
C ILE A 68 -33.01 7.02 -15.59
N THR A 69 -32.36 6.42 -16.57
CA THR A 69 -32.98 5.93 -17.81
C THR A 69 -33.67 4.60 -17.61
N GLU A 70 -34.64 4.25 -18.46
CA GLU A 70 -35.28 2.93 -18.44
C GLU A 70 -34.27 1.79 -18.60
N GLN A 71 -33.25 1.97 -19.47
CA GLN A 71 -32.19 0.99 -19.63
C GLN A 71 -31.44 0.76 -18.30
N SER A 72 -31.15 1.81 -17.55
CA SER A 72 -30.50 1.66 -16.23
C SER A 72 -31.42 1.09 -15.16
N LEU A 73 -32.74 1.30 -15.25
CA LEU A 73 -33.70 0.57 -14.40
C LEU A 73 -33.60 -0.94 -14.65
N GLU A 74 -33.47 -1.36 -15.91
CA GLU A 74 -33.33 -2.77 -16.29
C GLU A 74 -31.96 -3.35 -15.93
N ASP A 75 -30.88 -2.68 -16.34
CA ASP A 75 -29.49 -3.13 -16.15
C ASP A 75 -29.20 -3.41 -14.67
N PHE A 76 -29.60 -2.50 -13.78
CA PHE A 76 -29.40 -2.62 -12.33
C PHE A 76 -30.56 -3.33 -11.61
N GLY A 77 -31.63 -3.70 -12.32
CA GLY A 77 -32.79 -4.38 -11.74
C GLY A 77 -33.59 -3.56 -10.75
N LEU A 78 -33.59 -2.22 -10.88
CA LEU A 78 -34.16 -1.29 -9.91
C LEU A 78 -35.66 -1.53 -9.71
N GLY A 79 -36.12 -1.33 -8.47
CA GLY A 79 -37.50 -1.63 -8.07
C GLY A 79 -38.08 -0.65 -7.06
N TYR A 80 -39.25 -0.97 -6.54
CA TYR A 80 -39.92 -0.24 -5.46
C TYR A 80 -40.49 -1.21 -4.43
N ALA A 81 -40.13 -0.99 -3.16
CA ALA A 81 -40.78 -1.64 -2.04
C ALA A 81 -42.00 -0.80 -1.62
N PRO A 82 -43.21 -1.34 -1.70
CA PRO A 82 -44.43 -0.58 -1.43
C PRO A 82 -44.51 -0.17 0.04
N PHE A 83 -45.42 0.77 0.31
CA PHE A 83 -45.83 1.08 1.67
C PHE A 83 -46.49 -0.13 2.34
N GLY A 84 -46.53 -0.13 3.68
CA GLY A 84 -47.14 -1.19 4.48
C GLY A 84 -46.10 -2.08 5.16
N TRP A 85 -46.53 -2.74 6.24
CA TRP A 85 -45.63 -3.42 7.17
C TRP A 85 -45.28 -4.86 6.79
N GLN A 86 -46.07 -5.54 5.95
CA GLN A 86 -45.98 -6.99 5.71
C GLN A 86 -46.31 -7.36 4.25
N HIS A 87 -45.85 -6.55 3.29
CA HIS A 87 -46.07 -6.81 1.86
C HIS A 87 -45.29 -8.03 1.37
N LEU A 88 -44.11 -8.34 1.94
CA LEU A 88 -43.36 -9.54 1.55
C LEU A 88 -44.02 -10.82 2.05
N GLU A 89 -44.48 -10.85 3.30
CA GLU A 89 -45.23 -12.00 3.83
C GLU A 89 -46.53 -12.24 3.06
N HIS A 90 -47.19 -11.18 2.60
CA HIS A 90 -48.39 -11.29 1.78
C HIS A 90 -48.13 -11.88 0.40
N GLU A 91 -47.03 -11.48 -0.25
CA GLU A 91 -46.67 -11.98 -1.59
C GLU A 91 -46.02 -13.38 -1.54
N PHE A 92 -45.27 -13.68 -0.48
CA PHE A 92 -44.52 -14.93 -0.32
C PHE A 92 -44.91 -15.69 0.97
N PRO A 93 -46.20 -16.01 1.19
CA PRO A 93 -46.68 -16.63 2.43
C PRO A 93 -46.11 -18.04 2.66
N GLN A 94 -45.59 -18.68 1.61
CA GLN A 94 -45.01 -20.01 1.66
C GLN A 94 -43.58 -20.07 2.21
N ASP A 95 -42.86 -18.93 2.31
CA ASP A 95 -41.43 -18.92 2.66
C ASP A 95 -41.03 -17.75 3.58
N ILE A 96 -41.80 -17.58 4.67
CA ILE A 96 -41.58 -16.51 5.66
C ILE A 96 -40.22 -16.68 6.37
N GLU A 97 -39.83 -17.92 6.67
CA GLU A 97 -38.54 -18.19 7.32
C GLU A 97 -37.36 -17.84 6.39
N GLY A 98 -37.49 -18.07 5.08
CA GLY A 98 -36.52 -17.57 4.09
C GLY A 98 -36.43 -16.04 4.08
N LEU A 99 -37.56 -15.33 4.15
CA LEU A 99 -37.57 -13.85 4.24
C LEU A 99 -36.84 -13.33 5.49
N LYS A 100 -37.00 -14.03 6.62
CA LYS A 100 -36.30 -13.72 7.88
C LYS A 100 -34.81 -14.05 7.79
N ALA A 101 -34.45 -15.21 7.23
CA ALA A 101 -33.06 -15.62 7.01
C ALA A 101 -32.30 -14.63 6.11
N LEU A 102 -32.98 -14.05 5.11
CA LEU A 102 -32.46 -12.98 4.25
C LEU A 102 -32.37 -11.61 4.95
N GLY A 103 -32.91 -11.49 6.17
CA GLY A 103 -32.96 -10.24 6.93
C GLY A 103 -33.86 -9.17 6.32
N LEU A 104 -34.79 -9.57 5.44
CA LEU A 104 -35.77 -8.67 4.81
C LEU A 104 -37.05 -8.54 5.63
N VAL A 105 -37.37 -9.54 6.44
CA VAL A 105 -38.40 -9.49 7.49
C VAL A 105 -37.70 -9.53 8.86
N ARG A 106 -38.17 -8.72 9.80
CA ARG A 106 -37.67 -8.65 11.18
C ARG A 106 -38.82 -8.72 12.16
N GLN A 107 -38.56 -9.22 13.35
CA GLN A 107 -39.53 -9.23 14.44
C GLN A 107 -39.37 -8.00 15.33
N SER A 108 -40.48 -7.35 15.70
CA SER A 108 -40.51 -6.28 16.69
C SER A 108 -40.37 -6.83 18.12
N GLU A 109 -40.11 -5.96 19.09
CA GLU A 109 -40.13 -6.33 20.52
C GLU A 109 -41.47 -6.91 20.96
N SER A 110 -42.57 -6.50 20.31
CA SER A 110 -43.91 -7.02 20.57
C SER A 110 -44.19 -8.35 19.87
N GLY A 111 -43.19 -8.97 19.22
CA GLY A 111 -43.30 -10.24 18.52
C GLY A 111 -43.95 -10.16 17.13
N ARG A 112 -44.22 -8.96 16.60
CA ARG A 112 -44.85 -8.80 15.28
C ARG A 112 -43.78 -8.67 14.20
N ASP A 113 -43.91 -9.47 13.15
CA ASP A 113 -43.03 -9.43 12.00
C ASP A 113 -43.32 -8.19 11.12
N TYR A 114 -42.27 -7.63 10.53
CA TYR A 114 -42.35 -6.49 9.63
C TYR A 114 -41.22 -6.47 8.59
N ASP A 115 -41.53 -5.93 7.42
CA ASP A 115 -40.59 -5.78 6.31
C ASP A 115 -39.59 -4.66 6.62
N LEU A 116 -38.29 -4.90 6.43
CA LEU A 116 -37.23 -3.92 6.66
C LEU A 116 -37.31 -2.73 5.70
N LEU A 117 -37.57 -3.01 4.42
CA LEU A 117 -37.61 -2.02 3.33
C LEU A 117 -39.07 -1.70 3.02
N ARG A 118 -39.50 -0.47 3.28
CA ARG A 118 -40.89 -0.03 3.11
C ARG A 118 -40.90 1.38 2.55
N ASP A 119 -41.75 1.61 1.56
CA ASP A 119 -41.88 2.90 0.85
C ASP A 119 -40.53 3.46 0.37
N ARG A 120 -39.78 2.60 -0.34
CA ARG A 120 -38.40 2.88 -0.77
C ARG A 120 -38.19 2.45 -2.21
N VAL A 121 -37.44 3.23 -2.96
CA VAL A 121 -36.86 2.73 -4.21
C VAL A 121 -35.72 1.76 -3.90
N ILE A 122 -35.62 0.70 -4.69
CA ILE A 122 -34.81 -0.48 -4.40
C ILE A 122 -33.66 -0.60 -5.40
N PHE A 123 -32.49 -0.90 -4.85
CA PHE A 123 -31.23 -1.18 -5.54
C PHE A 123 -30.83 -2.63 -5.22
N PRO A 124 -31.10 -3.60 -6.10
CA PRO A 124 -30.62 -4.97 -5.89
C PRO A 124 -29.09 -5.03 -5.82
N ILE A 125 -28.58 -5.85 -4.91
CA ILE A 125 -27.16 -6.09 -4.72
C ILE A 125 -26.86 -7.46 -5.31
N ARG A 126 -25.88 -7.54 -6.20
CA ARG A 126 -25.51 -8.77 -6.91
C ARG A 126 -24.15 -9.30 -6.48
N ASP A 127 -24.01 -10.61 -6.53
CA ASP A 127 -22.71 -11.27 -6.40
C ASP A 127 -21.92 -11.26 -7.72
N ASN A 128 -20.75 -11.91 -7.71
CA ASN A 128 -19.90 -12.03 -8.89
C ASN A 128 -20.54 -12.78 -10.06
N GLN A 129 -21.56 -13.61 -9.80
CA GLN A 129 -22.29 -14.39 -10.80
C GLN A 129 -23.54 -13.65 -11.31
N GLY A 130 -23.84 -12.47 -10.78
CA GLY A 130 -25.02 -11.69 -11.14
C GLY A 130 -26.29 -12.09 -10.39
N ARG A 131 -26.18 -12.99 -9.40
CA ARG A 131 -27.32 -13.40 -8.58
C ARG A 131 -27.58 -12.30 -7.56
N THR A 132 -28.85 -11.97 -7.37
CA THR A 132 -29.25 -11.04 -6.31
C THR A 132 -29.06 -11.72 -4.96
N ILE A 133 -28.34 -11.02 -4.08
CA ILE A 133 -27.97 -11.48 -2.73
C ILE A 133 -28.55 -10.58 -1.63
N GLY A 134 -28.93 -9.35 -1.96
CA GLY A 134 -29.51 -8.42 -1.00
C GLY A 134 -30.09 -7.19 -1.70
N PHE A 135 -30.54 -6.23 -0.89
CA PHE A 135 -31.16 -5.01 -1.40
C PHE A 135 -30.72 -3.78 -0.60
N GLY A 136 -30.39 -2.70 -1.31
CA GLY A 136 -30.39 -1.34 -0.78
C GLY A 136 -31.73 -0.67 -1.05
N GLY A 137 -32.14 0.24 -0.15
CA GLY A 137 -33.39 0.98 -0.28
C GLY A 137 -33.26 2.44 0.14
N ARG A 138 -33.64 3.36 -0.74
CA ARG A 138 -33.69 4.80 -0.45
C ARG A 138 -35.13 5.25 -0.23
N ALA A 139 -35.38 5.98 0.85
CA ALA A 139 -36.67 6.64 1.05
C ALA A 139 -36.91 7.62 -0.10
N LEU A 140 -38.16 7.79 -0.52
CA LEU A 140 -38.50 8.75 -1.57
C LEU A 140 -38.28 10.19 -1.08
N ASP A 141 -38.74 10.46 0.14
CA ASP A 141 -38.61 11.71 0.87
C ASP A 141 -37.29 11.77 1.65
N ASP A 142 -36.58 12.90 1.58
CA ASP A 142 -35.33 13.15 2.29
C ASP A 142 -35.52 13.41 3.81
N GLU A 143 -36.75 13.74 4.24
CA GLU A 143 -37.11 13.89 5.66
C GLU A 143 -37.15 12.54 6.40
N VAL A 144 -37.44 11.45 5.69
CA VAL A 144 -37.50 10.10 6.27
C VAL A 144 -36.09 9.60 6.62
N LYS A 145 -35.86 9.31 7.91
CA LYS A 145 -34.58 8.79 8.40
C LYS A 145 -34.67 7.31 8.80
N PRO A 146 -33.65 6.49 8.49
CA PRO A 146 -32.47 6.83 7.67
C PRO A 146 -32.83 6.93 6.17
N LYS A 147 -32.09 7.78 5.44
CA LYS A 147 -32.32 8.02 4.00
C LYS A 147 -32.06 6.76 3.17
N TYR A 148 -31.00 6.02 3.48
CA TYR A 148 -30.67 4.73 2.89
C TYR A 148 -30.68 3.62 3.96
N ILE A 149 -31.17 2.44 3.58
CA ILE A 149 -31.14 1.21 4.38
C ILE A 149 -30.65 0.09 3.49
N ASN A 150 -29.77 -0.77 4.00
CA ASN A 150 -29.37 -2.01 3.32
C ASN A 150 -29.93 -3.21 4.08
N SER A 151 -30.26 -4.27 3.37
CA SER A 151 -30.59 -5.57 3.97
C SER A 151 -29.53 -5.98 5.00
N SER A 152 -29.94 -6.75 6.02
CA SER A 152 -28.97 -7.32 6.98
C SER A 152 -28.03 -8.29 6.27
N ASP A 153 -26.90 -8.62 6.92
CA ASP A 153 -26.13 -9.78 6.51
C ASP A 153 -27.01 -11.04 6.60
N SER A 154 -26.79 -11.98 5.69
CA SER A 154 -27.54 -13.22 5.54
C SER A 154 -26.60 -14.35 5.11
N PRO A 155 -27.05 -15.62 5.04
CA PRO A 155 -26.23 -16.72 4.53
C PRO A 155 -25.68 -16.52 3.11
N VAL A 156 -26.29 -15.62 2.32
CA VAL A 156 -25.89 -15.34 0.94
C VAL A 156 -25.34 -13.92 0.76
N PHE A 157 -25.34 -13.09 1.80
CA PHE A 157 -24.91 -11.69 1.71
C PHE A 157 -24.07 -11.26 2.91
N HIS A 158 -22.82 -10.89 2.63
CA HIS A 158 -21.90 -10.30 3.58
C HIS A 158 -21.39 -8.96 3.05
N LYS A 159 -21.78 -7.85 3.68
CA LYS A 159 -21.47 -6.49 3.20
C LYS A 159 -19.97 -6.25 2.99
N GLN A 160 -19.13 -6.86 3.81
CA GLN A 160 -17.67 -6.69 3.77
C GLN A 160 -17.02 -7.29 2.52
N HIS A 161 -17.70 -8.15 1.78
CA HIS A 161 -17.13 -8.84 0.60
C HIS A 161 -17.68 -8.33 -0.74
N VAL A 162 -18.63 -7.39 -0.69
CA VAL A 162 -19.38 -6.98 -1.87
C VAL A 162 -19.29 -5.47 -2.05
N LEU A 163 -19.12 -5.05 -3.30
CA LEU A 163 -19.20 -3.67 -3.73
C LEU A 163 -20.33 -3.55 -4.74
N TYR A 164 -21.22 -2.58 -4.54
CA TYR A 164 -22.29 -2.32 -5.50
C TYR A 164 -21.70 -1.83 -6.83
N GLY A 165 -22.27 -2.25 -7.96
CA GLY A 165 -21.77 -1.93 -9.30
C GLY A 165 -20.63 -2.83 -9.80
N TYR A 166 -20.04 -3.66 -8.94
CA TYR A 166 -18.91 -4.51 -9.32
C TYR A 166 -19.29 -5.53 -10.41
N TYR A 167 -20.45 -6.15 -10.29
CA TYR A 167 -20.94 -7.10 -11.30
C TYR A 167 -21.17 -6.41 -12.65
N GLU A 168 -21.88 -5.27 -12.64
CA GLU A 168 -22.16 -4.47 -13.82
C GLU A 168 -20.86 -3.98 -14.50
N SER A 169 -19.89 -3.54 -13.70
CA SER A 169 -18.54 -3.16 -14.16
C SER A 169 -17.83 -4.30 -14.89
N ARG A 170 -17.91 -5.52 -14.34
CA ARG A 170 -17.31 -6.72 -14.93
C ARG A 170 -17.98 -7.12 -16.25
N GLN A 171 -19.30 -7.01 -16.34
CA GLN A 171 -20.03 -7.30 -17.57
C GLN A 171 -19.63 -6.35 -18.70
N GLN A 172 -19.41 -5.08 -18.38
CA GLN A 172 -18.92 -4.08 -19.33
C GLN A 172 -17.40 -4.15 -19.59
N ARG A 173 -16.69 -5.13 -18.99
CA ARG A 173 -15.24 -5.29 -19.08
C ARG A 173 -14.50 -3.99 -18.77
N ALA A 174 -14.93 -3.31 -17.70
CA ALA A 174 -14.30 -2.08 -17.25
C ALA A 174 -12.80 -2.31 -16.97
N ASN A 175 -11.97 -1.40 -17.50
CA ASN A 175 -10.53 -1.42 -17.27
C ASN A 175 -10.17 -0.52 -16.10
N ASP A 176 -10.72 0.69 -16.03
CA ASP A 176 -10.45 1.66 -14.96
C ASP A 176 -11.45 1.51 -13.82
N TRP A 177 -10.97 1.61 -12.58
CA TRP A 177 -11.79 1.42 -11.38
C TRP A 177 -11.88 2.69 -10.53
N LEU A 178 -13.10 3.00 -10.09
CA LEU A 178 -13.44 4.20 -9.34
C LEU A 178 -14.32 3.83 -8.14
N VAL A 179 -13.89 4.14 -6.93
CA VAL A 179 -14.73 4.01 -5.72
C VAL A 179 -15.49 5.31 -5.49
N VAL A 180 -16.81 5.23 -5.36
CA VAL A 180 -17.72 6.35 -5.06
C VAL A 180 -18.55 6.05 -3.80
N GLU A 181 -19.28 7.05 -3.30
CA GLU A 181 -20.01 6.91 -2.02
C GLU A 181 -21.35 6.17 -2.14
N GLY A 182 -22.10 6.37 -3.23
CA GLY A 182 -23.49 5.94 -3.31
C GLY A 182 -23.89 5.13 -4.54
N TYR A 183 -25.04 4.45 -4.41
CA TYR A 183 -25.71 3.72 -5.50
C TYR A 183 -25.99 4.62 -6.72
N MET A 184 -26.44 5.85 -6.46
CA MET A 184 -26.82 6.79 -7.52
C MET A 184 -25.59 7.25 -8.32
N ASP A 185 -24.44 7.43 -7.66
CA ASP A 185 -23.19 7.82 -8.33
C ASP A 185 -22.72 6.71 -9.27
N VAL A 186 -22.77 5.45 -8.81
CA VAL A 186 -22.44 4.29 -9.65
C VAL A 186 -23.31 4.27 -10.91
N ILE A 187 -24.63 4.43 -10.76
CA ILE A 187 -25.54 4.39 -11.92
C ILE A 187 -25.33 5.61 -12.82
N ALA A 188 -25.13 6.80 -12.27
CA ALA A 188 -24.86 8.01 -13.05
C ALA A 188 -23.58 7.88 -13.89
N LEU A 189 -22.51 7.36 -13.30
CA LEU A 189 -21.24 7.10 -13.98
C LEU A 189 -21.38 6.01 -15.05
N TYR A 190 -22.12 4.95 -14.74
CA TYR A 190 -22.43 3.89 -15.71
C TYR A 190 -23.18 4.47 -16.93
N GLN A 191 -24.19 5.32 -16.72
CA GLN A 191 -24.91 6.00 -17.81
C GLN A 191 -24.00 6.94 -18.61
N ALA A 192 -22.96 7.52 -17.99
CA ALA A 192 -21.95 8.31 -18.65
C ALA A 192 -20.90 7.47 -19.43
N GLY A 193 -21.03 6.15 -19.40
CA GLY A 193 -20.10 5.19 -20.01
C GLY A 193 -18.79 5.03 -19.23
N ILE A 194 -18.80 5.36 -17.94
CA ILE A 194 -17.70 5.14 -17.00
C ILE A 194 -18.09 3.92 -16.18
N TYR A 195 -17.79 2.74 -16.73
CA TYR A 195 -18.39 1.50 -16.26
C TYR A 195 -17.79 0.92 -14.99
N GLY A 196 -16.54 1.27 -14.63
CA GLY A 196 -15.85 0.70 -13.46
C GLY A 196 -16.11 1.39 -12.13
N ALA A 197 -17.25 2.07 -12.01
CA ALA A 197 -17.66 2.73 -10.78
C ALA A 197 -18.25 1.71 -9.79
N VAL A 198 -17.77 1.74 -8.54
CA VAL A 198 -18.23 0.86 -7.47
C VAL A 198 -18.44 1.63 -6.16
N ALA A 199 -19.37 1.18 -5.32
CA ALA A 199 -19.66 1.82 -4.04
C ALA A 199 -19.68 0.82 -2.87
N SER A 200 -19.26 1.28 -1.70
CA SER A 200 -19.44 0.53 -0.44
C SER A 200 -20.85 0.76 0.13
N MET A 201 -21.45 -0.28 0.69
CA MET A 201 -22.88 -0.26 1.07
C MET A 201 -23.08 0.19 2.52
N GLY A 202 -22.76 1.45 2.79
CA GLY A 202 -22.92 2.06 4.12
C GLY A 202 -21.87 1.63 5.16
N THR A 203 -20.77 1.03 4.70
CA THR A 203 -19.58 0.72 5.49
C THR A 203 -18.36 1.36 4.85
N ALA A 204 -17.31 1.62 5.61
CA ALA A 204 -16.02 1.96 5.01
C ALA A 204 -15.55 0.78 4.12
N ILE A 205 -14.97 1.09 2.97
CA ILE A 205 -14.27 0.10 2.15
C ILE A 205 -13.10 -0.49 2.94
N ASN A 206 -12.85 -1.79 2.77
CA ASN A 206 -11.80 -2.51 3.49
C ASN A 206 -10.60 -2.87 2.59
N GLU A 207 -9.54 -3.38 3.23
CA GLU A 207 -8.28 -3.74 2.57
C GLU A 207 -8.47 -4.80 1.47
N SER A 208 -9.28 -5.84 1.71
CA SER A 208 -9.50 -6.91 0.74
C SER A 208 -10.26 -6.44 -0.50
N GLN A 209 -11.22 -5.54 -0.32
CA GLN A 209 -11.93 -4.88 -1.42
C GLN A 209 -10.99 -4.00 -2.26
N ILE A 210 -10.13 -3.21 -1.64
CA ILE A 210 -9.13 -2.38 -2.34
C ILE A 210 -8.13 -3.26 -3.09
N SER A 211 -7.58 -4.27 -2.43
CA SER A 211 -6.63 -5.22 -3.02
C SER A 211 -7.21 -5.95 -4.24
N ARG A 212 -8.49 -6.34 -4.15
CA ARG A 212 -9.21 -6.95 -5.28
C ARG A 212 -9.28 -6.00 -6.48
N LEU A 213 -9.61 -4.74 -6.27
CA LEU A 213 -9.65 -3.74 -7.37
C LEU A 213 -8.26 -3.49 -7.96
N LEU A 214 -7.23 -3.40 -7.11
CA LEU A 214 -5.83 -3.19 -7.53
C LEU A 214 -5.22 -4.38 -8.28
N THR A 215 -5.78 -5.58 -8.10
CA THR A 215 -5.44 -6.75 -8.92
C THR A 215 -6.05 -6.66 -10.32
N LEU A 216 -7.21 -6.02 -10.48
CA LEU A 216 -7.87 -5.85 -11.79
C LEU A 216 -7.24 -4.72 -12.60
N ASN A 217 -6.83 -3.63 -11.95
CA ASN A 217 -6.05 -2.57 -12.55
C ASN A 217 -5.06 -2.03 -11.51
N PRO A 218 -3.77 -1.85 -11.84
CA PRO A 218 -2.79 -1.31 -10.91
C PRO A 218 -3.15 0.10 -10.40
N THR A 219 -4.03 0.84 -11.08
CA THR A 219 -4.51 2.17 -10.68
C THR A 219 -5.94 2.11 -10.15
N LEU A 220 -6.15 2.63 -8.94
CA LEU A 220 -7.46 2.82 -8.33
C LEU A 220 -7.73 4.30 -8.08
N THR A 221 -8.89 4.79 -8.53
CA THR A 221 -9.33 6.16 -8.22
C THR A 221 -10.37 6.14 -7.11
N LEU A 222 -10.26 7.08 -6.18
CA LEU A 222 -11.18 7.30 -5.08
C LEU A 222 -11.89 8.63 -5.28
N SER A 223 -13.22 8.64 -5.34
CA SER A 223 -14.05 9.84 -5.41
C SER A 223 -14.84 9.97 -4.13
N PHE A 224 -14.56 11.04 -3.40
CA PHE A 224 -15.29 11.41 -2.20
C PHE A 224 -15.76 12.85 -2.34
N ASP A 225 -16.81 13.19 -1.60
CA ASP A 225 -17.32 14.55 -1.61
C ASP A 225 -16.26 15.54 -1.11
N GLY A 226 -16.24 16.74 -1.70
CA GLY A 226 -15.26 17.79 -1.35
C GLY A 226 -15.42 18.37 0.05
N ASP A 227 -16.46 17.96 0.78
CA ASP A 227 -16.76 18.45 2.12
C ASP A 227 -15.84 17.84 3.21
N SER A 228 -15.99 18.29 4.46
CA SER A 228 -15.16 17.81 5.57
C SER A 228 -15.38 16.32 5.88
N ALA A 229 -16.56 15.77 5.60
CA ALA A 229 -16.86 14.36 5.83
C ALA A 229 -16.24 13.48 4.75
N GLY A 230 -16.37 13.86 3.47
CA GLY A 230 -15.76 13.18 2.34
C GLY A 230 -14.23 13.21 2.40
N GLN A 231 -13.62 14.34 2.77
CA GLN A 231 -12.17 14.40 2.99
C GLN A 231 -11.69 13.46 4.12
N LYS A 232 -12.46 13.32 5.20
CA LYS A 232 -12.15 12.37 6.28
C LYS A 232 -12.31 10.92 5.80
N ALA A 233 -13.33 10.64 5.00
CA ALA A 233 -13.55 9.33 4.40
C ALA A 233 -12.39 8.97 3.45
N ALA A 234 -11.99 9.90 2.58
CA ALA A 234 -10.83 9.78 1.70
C ALA A 234 -9.55 9.47 2.45
N TRP A 235 -9.27 10.20 3.54
CA TRP A 235 -8.11 9.94 4.38
C TRP A 235 -8.15 8.57 5.05
N ARG A 236 -9.32 8.14 5.54
CA ARG A 236 -9.46 6.82 6.15
C ARG A 236 -9.28 5.70 5.12
N THR A 237 -9.82 5.87 3.91
CA THR A 237 -9.62 4.91 2.82
C THR A 237 -8.17 4.86 2.36
N LEU A 238 -7.47 5.99 2.33
CA LEU A 238 -6.02 6.04 2.13
C LEU A 238 -5.29 5.17 3.15
N GLU A 239 -5.59 5.32 4.45
CA GLU A 239 -4.96 4.53 5.52
C GLU A 239 -5.19 3.02 5.34
N VAL A 240 -6.38 2.63 4.88
CA VAL A 240 -6.74 1.23 4.58
C VAL A 240 -6.06 0.70 3.30
N ALA A 241 -5.76 1.57 2.33
CA ALA A 241 -5.13 1.19 1.07
C ALA A 241 -3.62 0.98 1.20
N LEU A 242 -2.94 1.70 2.10
CA LEU A 242 -1.48 1.70 2.20
C LEU A 242 -0.86 0.28 2.35
N PRO A 243 -1.39 -0.64 3.16
CA PRO A 243 -0.82 -1.99 3.31
C PRO A 243 -0.81 -2.83 2.03
N VAL A 244 -1.68 -2.51 1.06
CA VAL A 244 -1.82 -3.25 -0.21
C VAL A 244 -1.32 -2.46 -1.42
N LEU A 245 -0.69 -1.30 -1.18
CA LEU A 245 -0.13 -0.44 -2.21
C LEU A 245 1.34 -0.80 -2.47
N ALA A 246 1.55 -1.87 -3.24
CA ALA A 246 2.88 -2.23 -3.74
C ALA A 246 3.39 -1.19 -4.75
N ASP A 247 4.70 -1.24 -5.07
CA ASP A 247 5.36 -0.23 -5.90
C ASP A 247 4.82 -0.17 -7.35
N ASP A 248 4.15 -1.23 -7.83
CA ASP A 248 3.46 -1.28 -9.13
C ASP A 248 2.02 -0.75 -9.09
N LYS A 249 1.53 -0.30 -7.92
CA LYS A 249 0.16 0.16 -7.71
C LYS A 249 0.09 1.67 -7.52
N GLU A 250 -0.99 2.27 -8.02
CA GLU A 250 -1.28 3.70 -7.91
C GLU A 250 -2.65 3.94 -7.28
N LEU A 251 -2.70 4.90 -6.35
CA LEU A 251 -3.94 5.40 -5.78
C LEU A 251 -4.12 6.87 -6.18
N ARG A 252 -5.30 7.22 -6.70
CA ARG A 252 -5.66 8.57 -7.13
C ARG A 252 -6.91 9.08 -6.41
N PHE A 253 -7.01 10.38 -6.26
CA PHE A 253 -8.09 11.07 -5.55
C PHE A 253 -8.80 12.03 -6.50
N LEU A 254 -10.04 11.72 -6.82
CA LEU A 254 -10.93 12.59 -7.56
C LEU A 254 -11.64 13.51 -6.58
N THR A 255 -11.43 14.82 -6.75
CA THR A 255 -12.18 15.86 -6.04
C THR A 255 -12.93 16.70 -7.06
N LEU A 256 -14.24 16.80 -6.89
CA LEU A 256 -15.10 17.56 -7.80
C LEU A 256 -15.31 18.98 -7.25
N PRO A 257 -15.40 19.99 -8.14
CA PRO A 257 -15.56 21.38 -7.73
C PRO A 257 -16.93 21.63 -7.08
N ASN A 258 -17.03 22.70 -6.28
CA ASN A 258 -18.28 23.15 -5.65
C ASN A 258 -19.00 22.09 -4.80
N ASN A 259 -18.26 21.11 -4.28
CA ASN A 259 -18.81 19.97 -3.52
C ASN A 259 -19.85 19.15 -4.30
N HIS A 260 -19.68 19.05 -5.62
CA HIS A 260 -20.48 18.12 -6.41
C HIS A 260 -20.12 16.67 -6.06
N ASP A 261 -21.13 15.80 -6.06
CA ASP A 261 -20.97 14.35 -6.22
C ASP A 261 -20.93 13.98 -7.72
N PRO A 262 -20.53 12.76 -8.10
CA PRO A 262 -20.53 12.34 -9.51
C PRO A 262 -21.88 12.53 -10.22
N ASP A 263 -23.01 12.22 -9.56
CA ASP A 263 -24.35 12.39 -10.12
C ASP A 263 -24.64 13.86 -10.51
N THR A 264 -24.47 14.78 -9.56
CA THR A 264 -24.72 16.20 -9.77
C THR A 264 -23.69 16.86 -10.69
N PHE A 265 -22.43 16.42 -10.67
CA PHE A 265 -21.40 16.92 -11.57
C PHE A 265 -21.69 16.58 -13.02
N ILE A 266 -22.05 15.32 -13.31
CA ILE A 266 -22.41 14.88 -14.67
C ILE A 266 -23.62 15.66 -15.18
N LYS A 267 -24.63 15.89 -14.33
CA LYS A 267 -25.81 16.69 -14.69
C LYS A 267 -25.47 18.14 -15.02
N ALA A 268 -24.54 18.74 -14.28
CA ALA A 268 -24.17 20.15 -14.45
C ALA A 268 -23.18 20.39 -15.59
N HIS A 269 -22.23 19.48 -15.81
CA HIS A 269 -21.07 19.70 -16.68
C HIS A 269 -20.93 18.68 -17.82
N GLY A 270 -21.67 17.58 -17.79
CA GLY A 270 -21.68 16.55 -18.82
C GLY A 270 -20.59 15.48 -18.69
N ASN A 271 -20.72 14.45 -19.52
CA ASN A 271 -19.90 13.22 -19.45
C ASN A 271 -18.43 13.46 -19.78
N GLU A 272 -18.13 14.31 -20.77
CA GLU A 272 -16.75 14.59 -21.19
C GLU A 272 -15.97 15.31 -20.09
N ALA A 273 -16.61 16.29 -19.43
CA ALA A 273 -16.02 16.97 -18.28
C ALA A 273 -15.73 15.99 -17.14
N MET A 274 -16.64 15.03 -16.86
CA MET A 274 -16.40 14.01 -15.84
C MET A 274 -15.18 13.13 -16.17
N ARG A 275 -15.04 12.70 -17.43
CA ARG A 275 -13.88 11.92 -17.87
C ARG A 275 -12.58 12.70 -17.74
N GLU A 276 -12.60 13.99 -18.06
CA GLU A 276 -11.44 14.87 -17.87
C GLU A 276 -11.08 15.01 -16.39
N GLN A 277 -12.06 15.18 -15.50
CA GLN A 277 -11.82 15.22 -14.06
C GLN A 277 -11.21 13.92 -13.53
N ILE A 278 -11.72 12.76 -13.95
CA ILE A 278 -11.15 11.45 -13.57
C ILE A 278 -9.70 11.33 -14.04
N LYS A 279 -9.42 11.71 -15.30
CA LYS A 279 -8.05 11.67 -15.85
C LYS A 279 -7.08 12.58 -15.07
N ASN A 280 -7.58 13.72 -14.59
CA ASN A 280 -6.83 14.68 -13.79
C ASN A 280 -6.89 14.41 -12.28
N ALA A 281 -7.44 13.26 -11.85
CA ALA A 281 -7.50 12.89 -10.44
C ALA A 281 -6.11 12.93 -9.81
N MET A 282 -6.04 13.48 -8.60
CA MET A 282 -4.80 13.82 -7.91
C MET A 282 -4.05 12.54 -7.48
N PRO A 283 -2.76 12.37 -7.81
CA PRO A 283 -1.96 11.27 -7.30
C PRO A 283 -1.84 11.30 -5.77
N LEU A 284 -1.69 10.12 -5.14
CA LEU A 284 -1.54 9.96 -3.69
C LEU A 284 -0.54 10.92 -3.04
N SER A 285 0.64 11.10 -3.65
CA SER A 285 1.70 11.98 -3.11
C SER A 285 1.27 13.44 -3.04
N GLN A 286 0.54 13.92 -4.04
CA GLN A 286 0.00 15.27 -4.08
C GLN A 286 -1.14 15.43 -3.06
N TYR A 287 -2.02 14.42 -2.96
CA TYR A 287 -3.13 14.42 -2.01
C TYR A 287 -2.65 14.49 -0.56
N ILE A 288 -1.68 13.65 -0.18
CA ILE A 288 -1.09 13.67 1.17
C ILE A 288 -0.53 15.05 1.50
N PHE A 289 0.23 15.65 0.57
CA PHE A 289 0.84 16.95 0.79
C PHE A 289 -0.22 18.05 0.94
N ALA A 290 -1.18 18.13 0.01
CA ALA A 290 -2.26 19.11 0.05
C ALA A 290 -3.03 19.03 1.38
N TYR A 291 -3.51 17.83 1.73
CA TYR A 291 -4.29 17.61 2.94
C TYR A 291 -3.54 17.95 4.24
N LEU A 292 -2.25 17.58 4.35
CA LEU A 292 -1.47 17.87 5.54
C LEU A 292 -1.01 19.34 5.62
N SER A 293 -0.77 19.97 4.46
CA SER A 293 -0.34 21.38 4.39
C SER A 293 -1.45 22.36 4.81
N GLU A 294 -2.72 22.00 4.61
CA GLU A 294 -3.87 22.77 5.10
C GLU A 294 -4.05 22.66 6.63
N ARG A 295 -3.56 21.57 7.23
CA ARG A 295 -3.75 21.27 8.66
C ARG A 295 -2.68 21.85 9.57
N TYR A 296 -1.52 22.17 9.03
CA TYR A 296 -0.37 22.64 9.81
C TYR A 296 0.21 23.90 9.19
N ASP A 297 0.75 24.79 10.02
CA ASP A 297 1.38 26.02 9.53
C ASP A 297 2.76 25.70 8.91
N MET A 298 2.84 25.76 7.58
CA MET A 298 4.06 25.46 6.82
C MET A 298 5.16 26.53 6.95
N SER A 299 4.85 27.69 7.54
CA SER A 299 5.85 28.73 7.83
C SER A 299 6.69 28.39 9.08
N LEU A 300 6.17 27.54 9.97
CA LEU A 300 6.79 27.16 11.23
C LEU A 300 7.52 25.81 11.13
N ALA A 301 8.69 25.72 11.78
CA ALA A 301 9.45 24.47 11.85
C ALA A 301 8.64 23.35 12.54
N GLU A 302 7.84 23.68 13.54
CA GLU A 302 6.95 22.76 14.25
C GLU A 302 5.85 22.22 13.34
N GLY A 303 5.30 23.04 12.43
CA GLY A 303 4.31 22.60 11.47
C GLY A 303 4.89 21.65 10.44
N LYS A 304 6.07 21.98 9.90
CA LYS A 304 6.85 21.08 9.02
C LYS A 304 7.18 19.75 9.71
N ALA A 305 7.60 19.80 10.98
CA ALA A 305 7.91 18.60 11.76
C ALA A 305 6.69 17.71 12.01
N LYS A 306 5.52 18.30 12.31
CA LYS A 306 4.25 17.58 12.45
C LYS A 306 3.83 16.91 11.16
N LEU A 307 3.93 17.62 10.03
CA LEU A 307 3.65 17.06 8.70
C LEU A 307 4.54 15.86 8.42
N MET A 308 5.86 16.01 8.56
CA MET A 308 6.81 14.91 8.32
C MET A 308 6.58 13.74 9.29
N SER A 309 6.14 14.01 10.51
CA SER A 309 5.76 12.94 11.45
C SER A 309 4.57 12.13 10.92
N GLN A 310 3.53 12.77 10.41
CA GLN A 310 2.37 12.09 9.83
C GLN A 310 2.74 11.28 8.58
N VAL A 311 3.54 11.86 7.68
CA VAL A 311 4.03 11.15 6.48
C VAL A 311 4.83 9.91 6.87
N ARG A 312 5.69 9.99 7.88
CA ARG A 312 6.44 8.82 8.37
C ARG A 312 5.53 7.75 8.96
N THR A 313 4.47 8.14 9.66
CA THR A 313 3.46 7.18 10.17
C THR A 313 2.74 6.49 9.02
N LEU A 314 2.27 7.23 8.01
CA LEU A 314 1.57 6.66 6.85
C LEU A 314 2.49 5.72 6.06
N THR A 315 3.68 6.19 5.71
CA THR A 315 4.64 5.40 4.91
C THR A 315 5.18 4.19 5.67
N ALA A 316 4.98 4.10 6.99
CA ALA A 316 5.28 2.89 7.75
C ALA A 316 4.29 1.74 7.51
N SER A 317 3.07 2.06 7.06
CA SER A 317 2.04 1.08 6.71
C SER A 317 2.18 0.50 5.31
N LEU A 318 3.04 1.06 4.45
CA LEU A 318 3.34 0.52 3.12
C LEU A 318 3.99 -0.88 3.24
N PRO A 319 3.89 -1.72 2.18
CA PRO A 319 4.55 -3.03 2.15
C PRO A 319 6.03 -2.95 2.50
N LYS A 320 6.54 -3.96 3.20
CA LYS A 320 7.97 -4.06 3.52
C LYS A 320 8.77 -4.12 2.21
N GLY A 321 9.83 -3.31 2.13
CA GLY A 321 10.66 -3.21 0.92
C GLY A 321 10.14 -2.22 -0.13
N SER A 322 8.98 -1.60 0.07
CA SER A 322 8.46 -0.58 -0.85
C SER A 322 9.42 0.60 -0.99
N SER A 323 9.90 0.85 -2.20
CA SER A 323 10.69 2.02 -2.58
C SER A 323 9.86 3.30 -2.44
N PHE A 324 8.54 3.21 -2.62
CA PHE A 324 7.61 4.33 -2.52
C PHE A 324 7.64 5.01 -1.15
N ARG A 325 7.87 4.26 -0.06
CA ARG A 325 8.10 4.83 1.27
C ARG A 325 9.19 5.88 1.25
N TYR A 326 10.34 5.54 0.68
CA TYR A 326 11.49 6.44 0.64
C TYR A 326 11.20 7.65 -0.25
N LEU A 327 10.74 7.40 -1.47
CA LEU A 327 10.48 8.42 -2.48
C LEU A 327 9.45 9.45 -1.99
N LEU A 328 8.37 9.01 -1.35
CA LEU A 328 7.34 9.90 -0.83
C LEU A 328 7.85 10.77 0.34
N ASN A 329 8.62 10.20 1.27
CA ASN A 329 9.24 10.97 2.35
C ASN A 329 10.18 12.05 1.79
N ASN A 330 10.99 11.70 0.77
CA ASN A 330 11.92 12.63 0.16
C ASN A 330 11.20 13.73 -0.64
N ASP A 331 10.24 13.37 -1.50
CA ASP A 331 9.45 14.34 -2.28
C ASP A 331 8.80 15.40 -1.37
N ILE A 332 8.15 14.95 -0.30
CA ILE A 332 7.52 15.87 0.64
C ILE A 332 8.57 16.71 1.39
N TYR A 333 9.70 16.13 1.81
CA TYR A 333 10.77 16.88 2.46
C TYR A 333 11.33 17.99 1.55
N GLN A 334 11.51 17.73 0.25
CA GLN A 334 11.93 18.73 -0.73
C GLN A 334 10.89 19.85 -0.86
N LYS A 335 9.59 19.51 -0.96
CA LYS A 335 8.50 20.50 -1.01
C LYS A 335 8.45 21.41 0.22
N LEU A 336 8.95 20.94 1.37
CA LEU A 336 9.07 21.75 2.59
C LEU A 336 10.32 22.64 2.63
N GLY A 337 11.14 22.64 1.58
CA GLY A 337 12.36 23.46 1.44
C GLY A 337 13.64 22.79 1.95
N GLY A 338 13.66 21.46 2.11
CA GLY A 338 14.88 20.73 2.38
C GLY A 338 15.84 20.78 1.19
N LYS A 339 17.15 21.00 1.43
CA LYS A 339 18.18 20.91 0.37
C LYS A 339 18.69 19.48 0.25
N ARG A 340 18.88 18.98 -0.98
CA ARG A 340 19.56 17.69 -1.21
C ARG A 340 21.05 17.81 -0.92
N SER A 341 21.56 16.92 -0.08
CA SER A 341 23.00 16.69 0.05
C SER A 341 23.45 15.70 -1.05
N GLN A 342 24.65 15.85 -1.61
CA GLN A 342 25.27 14.88 -2.55
C GLN A 342 25.28 13.45 -1.99
N ASN A 343 25.31 13.32 -0.65
CA ASN A 343 25.23 12.04 0.06
C ASN A 343 23.87 11.34 -0.10
N SER A 344 22.81 12.09 -0.39
CA SER A 344 21.46 11.54 -0.62
C SER A 344 21.35 10.91 -2.00
N GLU A 345 21.99 11.48 -3.03
CA GLU A 345 21.89 10.98 -4.41
C GLU A 345 22.56 9.61 -4.57
N ALA A 346 23.70 9.39 -3.90
CA ALA A 346 24.35 8.08 -3.86
C ALA A 346 23.51 7.03 -3.11
N LYS A 347 22.80 7.43 -2.04
CA LYS A 347 21.86 6.55 -1.31
C LYS A 347 20.63 6.21 -2.16
N ASP A 348 20.11 7.17 -2.92
CA ASP A 348 18.98 6.99 -3.87
C ASP A 348 19.34 6.02 -5.00
N ALA A 349 20.59 6.03 -5.44
CA ALA A 349 21.11 5.07 -6.43
C ALA A 349 21.13 3.62 -5.95
N LEU A 350 21.36 3.41 -4.67
CA LEU A 350 21.39 2.07 -4.09
C LEU A 350 20.01 1.54 -3.69
N LEU A 351 19.06 2.42 -3.34
CA LEU A 351 17.69 2.02 -3.01
C LEU A 351 16.93 1.43 -4.21
N ASP A 352 17.40 1.73 -5.42
CA ASP A 352 16.86 1.24 -6.70
C ASP A 352 17.60 0.00 -7.22
N PHE A 353 18.68 -0.41 -6.53
CA PHE A 353 19.58 -1.46 -6.98
C PHE A 353 19.28 -2.77 -6.25
N ASP A 354 18.29 -3.51 -6.76
CA ASP A 354 17.72 -4.77 -6.22
C ASP A 354 17.52 -4.75 -4.69
N GLY A 355 16.27 -4.60 -4.24
CA GLY A 355 15.86 -4.55 -2.83
C GLY A 355 16.28 -5.74 -1.95
N ASP A 356 16.90 -6.77 -2.53
CA ASP A 356 17.45 -7.95 -1.86
C ASP A 356 18.93 -7.82 -1.44
N MET A 357 19.64 -6.74 -1.83
CA MET A 357 21.06 -6.58 -1.51
C MET A 357 21.32 -6.22 -0.04
N THR A 358 22.17 -7.00 0.61
CA THR A 358 22.62 -6.74 1.99
C THR A 358 23.58 -5.54 2.08
N ILE A 359 23.68 -4.91 3.25
CA ILE A 359 24.67 -3.83 3.55
C ILE A 359 26.09 -4.27 3.15
N SER A 360 26.42 -5.53 3.44
CA SER A 360 27.70 -6.14 3.08
C SER A 360 27.94 -6.16 1.56
N GLN A 361 26.97 -6.63 0.79
CA GLN A 361 27.08 -6.67 -0.68
C GLN A 361 27.16 -5.27 -1.28
N GLN A 362 26.40 -4.30 -0.76
CA GLN A 362 26.48 -2.91 -1.21
C GLN A 362 27.87 -2.33 -0.96
N LEU A 363 28.44 -2.60 0.20
CA LEU A 363 29.78 -2.14 0.57
C LEU A 363 30.86 -2.81 -0.29
N GLN A 364 30.74 -4.11 -0.58
CA GLN A 364 31.62 -4.82 -1.49
C GLN A 364 31.63 -4.19 -2.89
N LEU A 365 30.45 -3.87 -3.45
CA LEU A 365 30.37 -3.17 -4.74
C LEU A 365 30.99 -1.78 -4.66
N CYS A 366 30.70 -0.99 -3.62
CA CYS A 366 31.31 0.33 -3.44
C CYS A 366 32.85 0.26 -3.45
N PHE A 367 33.44 -0.74 -2.79
CA PHE A 367 34.90 -0.93 -2.78
C PHE A 367 35.47 -1.36 -4.12
N LEU A 368 34.72 -2.04 -4.98
CA LEU A 368 35.17 -2.32 -6.35
C LEU A 368 35.27 -1.03 -7.20
N PHE A 369 34.36 -0.07 -7.01
CA PHE A 369 34.41 1.22 -7.72
C PHE A 369 35.39 2.21 -7.12
N GLN A 370 35.53 2.19 -5.79
CA GLN A 370 36.37 3.12 -5.05
C GLN A 370 37.32 2.40 -4.10
N PRO A 371 38.27 1.60 -4.64
CA PRO A 371 39.18 0.79 -3.82
C PRO A 371 40.13 1.64 -2.97
N LEU A 372 40.39 2.88 -3.39
CA LEU A 372 41.20 3.84 -2.63
C LEU A 372 40.55 4.24 -1.29
N ALA A 373 39.24 4.03 -1.11
CA ALA A 373 38.60 4.25 0.19
C ALA A 373 39.20 3.38 1.31
N LEU A 374 39.85 2.26 0.96
CA LEU A 374 40.49 1.36 1.92
C LEU A 374 41.93 1.76 2.28
N SER A 375 42.47 2.87 1.74
CA SER A 375 43.83 3.31 2.09
C SER A 375 43.93 3.84 3.51
N GLU A 376 42.90 4.55 4.00
CA GLU A 376 42.85 5.13 5.35
C GLU A 376 42.01 4.30 6.34
N ASP A 377 41.67 3.05 5.98
CA ASP A 377 40.77 2.11 6.69
C ASP A 377 39.52 2.78 7.33
N PRO A 378 38.34 2.68 6.69
CA PRO A 378 37.12 3.29 7.20
C PRO A 378 36.74 2.89 8.63
N ILE A 379 37.02 1.66 9.06
CA ILE A 379 36.73 1.24 10.44
C ILE A 379 37.66 1.97 11.39
N GLU A 380 38.95 2.04 11.08
CA GLU A 380 39.92 2.74 11.93
C GLU A 380 39.61 4.22 12.05
N MET A 381 39.31 4.88 10.92
CA MET A 381 38.92 6.28 10.87
C MET A 381 37.72 6.56 11.80
N ILE A 382 36.62 5.80 11.65
CA ILE A 382 35.43 5.96 12.49
C ILE A 382 35.76 5.67 13.96
N TRP A 383 36.60 4.66 14.22
CA TRP A 383 37.00 4.29 15.59
C TRP A 383 37.76 5.41 16.30
N GLN A 384 38.66 6.08 15.59
CA GLN A 384 39.41 7.22 16.09
C GLN A 384 38.50 8.44 16.29
N GLN A 385 37.67 8.76 15.30
CA GLN A 385 36.77 9.92 15.35
C GLN A 385 35.70 9.78 16.44
N ALA A 386 35.21 8.57 16.71
CA ALA A 386 34.29 8.28 17.81
C ALA A 386 34.95 8.29 19.21
N GLY A 387 36.27 8.53 19.29
CA GLY A 387 37.03 8.56 20.54
C GLY A 387 37.15 7.19 21.21
N LEU A 388 37.03 6.10 20.45
CA LEU A 388 37.04 4.73 20.98
C LEU A 388 38.46 4.21 21.28
N THR A 389 39.49 4.89 20.78
CA THR A 389 40.91 4.61 21.07
C THR A 389 41.31 5.04 22.49
N SER A 390 40.61 6.00 23.10
CA SER A 390 40.87 6.53 24.44
C SER A 390 39.69 6.30 25.40
N LEU A 391 39.13 5.09 25.38
CA LEU A 391 37.90 4.76 26.09
C LEU A 391 38.11 4.82 27.62
N SER A 392 37.46 5.77 28.29
CA SER A 392 37.53 5.90 29.75
C SER A 392 36.64 4.83 30.41
N LEU A 393 37.28 3.82 30.99
CA LEU A 393 36.63 2.74 31.72
C LEU A 393 36.86 2.89 33.24
N PRO A 394 35.88 2.50 34.08
CA PRO A 394 36.09 2.42 35.52
C PRO A 394 37.29 1.51 35.87
N ALA A 395 38.07 1.89 36.89
CA ALA A 395 39.33 1.21 37.26
C ALA A 395 39.16 -0.32 37.48
N HIS A 396 38.02 -0.75 38.02
CA HIS A 396 37.72 -2.18 38.25
C HIS A 396 37.44 -2.98 36.96
N ILE A 397 37.03 -2.31 35.88
CA ILE A 397 36.86 -2.91 34.54
C ILE A 397 38.21 -2.93 33.84
N GLN A 398 38.97 -1.84 33.92
CA GLN A 398 40.27 -1.70 33.27
C GLN A 398 41.30 -2.72 33.79
N GLN A 399 41.28 -3.04 35.10
CA GLN A 399 42.13 -4.08 35.70
C GLN A 399 41.73 -5.52 35.29
N LYS A 400 40.48 -5.73 34.86
CA LYS A 400 39.94 -7.06 34.49
C LYS A 400 39.78 -7.26 32.99
N ALA A 401 39.94 -6.21 32.19
CA ALA A 401 39.80 -6.26 30.74
C ALA A 401 41.02 -6.96 30.14
N SER A 402 40.81 -7.96 29.29
CA SER A 402 41.87 -8.51 28.46
C SER A 402 42.31 -7.47 27.43
N ALA A 403 43.59 -7.48 27.04
CA ALA A 403 44.11 -6.59 26.00
C ALA A 403 43.30 -6.71 24.69
N ASP A 404 42.89 -7.93 24.33
CA ASP A 404 42.03 -8.22 23.18
C ASP A 404 40.60 -7.64 23.30
N ALA A 405 40.10 -7.39 24.51
CA ALA A 405 38.79 -6.76 24.67
C ALA A 405 38.85 -5.24 24.48
N MET A 406 40.05 -4.64 24.50
CA MET A 406 40.26 -3.19 24.39
C MET A 406 40.88 -2.75 23.06
N ARG A 407 41.21 -3.69 22.15
CA ARG A 407 41.72 -3.35 20.83
C ARG A 407 40.64 -2.76 19.93
N ALA A 408 41.08 -2.02 18.91
CA ALA A 408 40.19 -1.53 17.86
C ALA A 408 39.56 -2.70 17.09
N LEU A 409 38.33 -2.48 16.63
CA LEU A 409 37.64 -3.43 15.77
C LEU A 409 38.35 -3.47 14.41
N VAL A 410 38.46 -4.66 13.83
CA VAL A 410 38.98 -4.86 12.47
C VAL A 410 37.92 -5.58 11.63
N TRP A 411 38.12 -5.61 10.31
CA TRP A 411 37.20 -6.25 9.36
C TRP A 411 36.94 -7.72 9.68
N GLU A 412 37.95 -8.43 10.19
CA GLU A 412 37.87 -9.84 10.57
C GLU A 412 36.88 -10.08 11.73
N ASP A 413 36.67 -9.08 12.59
CA ASP A 413 35.74 -9.18 13.72
C ASP A 413 34.27 -9.22 13.26
N LEU A 414 33.98 -8.77 12.03
CA LEU A 414 32.61 -8.73 11.49
C LEU A 414 32.08 -10.11 11.10
N GLN A 415 32.96 -11.11 10.94
CA GLN A 415 32.62 -12.50 10.55
C GLN A 415 31.87 -12.59 9.20
N ASP A 416 32.18 -11.69 8.27
CA ASP A 416 31.60 -11.66 6.93
C ASP A 416 32.66 -12.08 5.89
N ALA A 417 32.67 -13.38 5.56
CA ALA A 417 33.73 -13.94 4.71
C ALA A 417 33.83 -13.28 3.31
N PRO A 418 32.72 -13.04 2.57
CA PRO A 418 32.78 -12.31 1.30
C PRO A 418 33.34 -10.89 1.42
N LEU A 419 32.92 -10.13 2.43
CA LEU A 419 33.43 -8.77 2.64
C LEU A 419 34.92 -8.77 3.01
N ILE A 420 35.34 -9.70 3.88
CA ILE A 420 36.75 -9.85 4.27
C ILE A 420 37.61 -10.22 3.05
N ASP A 421 37.12 -11.09 2.17
CA ASP A 421 37.79 -11.45 0.91
C ASP A 421 38.02 -10.23 0.01
N VAL A 422 37.00 -9.38 -0.17
CA VAL A 422 37.11 -8.12 -0.92
C VAL A 422 38.11 -7.16 -0.28
N VAL A 423 37.97 -6.88 1.01
CA VAL A 423 38.83 -5.93 1.72
C VAL A 423 40.29 -6.39 1.73
N SER A 424 40.54 -7.66 2.04
CA SER A 424 41.90 -8.21 2.08
C SER A 424 42.53 -8.24 0.69
N THR A 425 41.76 -8.56 -0.35
CA THR A 425 42.23 -8.54 -1.74
C THR A 425 42.59 -7.13 -2.17
N ILE A 426 41.73 -6.14 -1.92
CA ILE A 426 42.00 -4.75 -2.27
C ILE A 426 43.24 -4.26 -1.52
N LYS A 427 43.33 -4.46 -0.20
CA LYS A 427 44.51 -4.05 0.58
C LYS A 427 45.82 -4.66 0.03
N ARG A 428 45.79 -5.92 -0.42
CA ARG A 428 46.95 -6.59 -1.03
C ARG A 428 47.33 -5.98 -2.39
N CYS A 429 46.34 -5.57 -3.19
CA CYS A 429 46.58 -5.09 -4.55
C CYS A 429 46.50 -3.58 -4.77
N ILE A 430 46.19 -2.78 -3.74
CA ILE A 430 45.86 -1.35 -3.87
C ILE A 430 46.94 -0.54 -4.62
N ASN A 431 48.22 -0.87 -4.41
CA ASN A 431 49.36 -0.22 -5.04
C ASN A 431 49.61 -0.67 -6.51
N TYR A 432 48.90 -1.70 -6.96
CA TYR A 432 49.03 -2.30 -8.30
C TYR A 432 47.79 -2.09 -9.16
N LEU A 433 46.77 -1.37 -8.64
CA LEU A 433 45.53 -1.16 -9.37
C LEU A 433 45.73 -0.26 -10.59
N PRO A 434 45.15 -0.63 -11.75
CA PRO A 434 45.02 0.24 -12.90
C PRO A 434 44.41 1.61 -12.54
N LYS A 435 44.78 2.66 -13.28
CA LYS A 435 44.18 3.99 -13.12
C LYS A 435 42.73 4.05 -13.61
N ASP A 436 42.37 3.21 -14.57
CA ASP A 436 41.01 3.11 -15.07
C ASP A 436 40.14 2.34 -14.04
N PRO A 437 39.01 2.92 -13.58
CA PRO A 437 38.18 2.30 -12.55
C PRO A 437 37.62 0.94 -12.95
N ASN A 438 37.27 0.75 -14.22
CA ASN A 438 36.72 -0.52 -14.71
C ASN A 438 37.80 -1.60 -14.79
N ALA A 439 38.99 -1.24 -15.26
CA ALA A 439 40.16 -2.12 -15.24
C ALA A 439 40.57 -2.47 -13.80
N ALA A 440 40.51 -1.52 -12.87
CA ALA A 440 40.77 -1.77 -11.45
C ALA A 440 39.78 -2.77 -10.85
N ALA A 441 38.50 -2.61 -11.12
CA ALA A 441 37.47 -3.54 -10.64
C ALA A 441 37.64 -4.96 -11.21
N HIS A 442 37.89 -5.10 -12.52
CA HIS A 442 38.18 -6.40 -13.13
C HIS A 442 39.43 -7.05 -12.53
N PHE A 443 40.47 -6.26 -12.26
CA PHE A 443 41.67 -6.73 -11.57
C PHE A 443 41.38 -7.23 -10.15
N ILE A 444 40.53 -6.52 -9.39
CA ILE A 444 40.13 -6.95 -8.06
C ILE A 444 39.32 -8.24 -8.16
N LEU A 445 38.29 -8.27 -9.00
CA LEU A 445 37.41 -9.43 -9.21
C LEU A 445 38.18 -10.71 -9.54
N SER A 446 39.23 -10.62 -10.38
CA SER A 446 40.05 -11.80 -10.74
C SER A 446 40.92 -12.34 -9.61
N ASN A 447 41.07 -11.61 -8.50
CA ASN A 447 41.89 -11.97 -7.36
C ASN A 447 41.07 -12.39 -6.11
N LEU A 448 39.74 -12.36 -6.21
CA LEU A 448 38.82 -12.82 -5.17
C LEU A 448 38.67 -14.35 -5.19
N THR A 449 38.09 -14.90 -4.12
CA THR A 449 37.64 -16.30 -4.14
C THR A 449 36.53 -16.51 -5.17
N ALA A 450 36.43 -17.72 -5.73
CA ALA A 450 35.48 -18.03 -6.79
C ALA A 450 34.02 -17.70 -6.41
N SER A 451 33.63 -17.95 -5.16
CA SER A 451 32.28 -17.65 -4.67
C SER A 451 31.98 -16.15 -4.60
N THR A 452 32.94 -15.35 -4.11
CA THR A 452 32.79 -13.90 -4.00
C THR A 452 32.81 -13.26 -5.38
N GLN A 453 33.70 -13.73 -6.26
CA GLN A 453 33.78 -13.29 -7.64
C GLN A 453 32.48 -13.55 -8.41
N GLU A 454 31.89 -14.75 -8.31
CA GLU A 454 30.64 -15.09 -9.00
C GLU A 454 29.49 -14.18 -8.53
N SER A 455 29.38 -13.98 -7.21
CA SER A 455 28.39 -13.10 -6.59
C SER A 455 28.51 -11.66 -7.10
N LEU A 456 29.70 -11.07 -7.03
CA LEU A 456 29.90 -9.66 -7.41
C LEU A 456 29.86 -9.43 -8.93
N SER A 457 30.27 -10.41 -9.74
CA SER A 457 30.25 -10.27 -11.20
C SER A 457 28.82 -10.12 -11.75
N ARG A 458 27.82 -10.72 -11.09
CA ARG A 458 26.41 -10.57 -11.46
C ARG A 458 25.89 -9.16 -11.23
N SER A 459 26.31 -8.52 -10.14
CA SER A 459 25.81 -7.21 -9.70
C SER A 459 26.68 -6.03 -10.19
N TRP A 460 27.93 -6.28 -10.59
CA TRP A 460 28.87 -5.22 -11.03
C TRP A 460 28.36 -4.40 -12.22
N GLY A 461 27.99 -5.07 -13.31
CA GLY A 461 27.60 -4.40 -14.56
C GLY A 461 26.39 -3.47 -14.41
N PRO A 462 25.28 -3.95 -13.81
CA PRO A 462 24.14 -3.09 -13.57
C PRO A 462 24.48 -1.94 -12.59
N PHE A 463 25.32 -2.18 -11.57
CA PHE A 463 25.68 -1.15 -10.59
C PHE A 463 26.49 -0.03 -11.23
N TYR A 464 27.46 -0.38 -12.08
CA TYR A 464 28.25 0.60 -12.81
C TYR A 464 27.38 1.49 -13.70
N LYS A 465 26.44 0.86 -14.43
CA LYS A 465 25.49 1.59 -15.29
C LYS A 465 24.62 2.55 -14.47
N ALA A 466 24.15 2.12 -13.30
CA ALA A 466 23.33 2.95 -12.42
C ALA A 466 24.08 4.18 -11.90
N LEU A 467 25.32 4.01 -11.44
CA LEU A 467 26.14 5.14 -10.98
C LEU A 467 26.45 6.13 -12.11
N HIS A 468 26.83 5.62 -13.28
CA HIS A 468 27.20 6.47 -14.41
C HIS A 468 26.00 7.20 -15.01
N ALA A 469 24.83 6.56 -15.11
CA ALA A 469 23.60 7.21 -15.58
C ALA A 469 23.16 8.37 -14.67
N ARG A 470 23.51 8.29 -13.38
CA ARG A 470 23.14 9.28 -12.34
C ARG A 470 24.24 10.30 -12.05
N ASN A 471 25.34 10.29 -12.81
CA ASN A 471 26.47 11.20 -12.65
C ASN A 471 27.05 11.25 -11.22
N ILE A 472 27.13 10.10 -10.55
CA ILE A 472 27.68 10.00 -9.20
C ILE A 472 29.21 10.01 -9.28
N LEU A 473 29.82 11.05 -8.70
CA LEU A 473 31.26 11.31 -8.81
C LEU A 473 32.09 10.77 -7.63
N SER A 474 31.48 10.53 -6.47
CA SER A 474 32.15 9.97 -5.27
C SER A 474 31.17 9.09 -4.47
N LEU A 475 31.71 8.03 -3.85
CA LEU A 475 31.01 7.13 -2.94
C LEU A 475 31.45 7.30 -1.47
N ASP A 476 32.31 8.27 -1.16
CA ASP A 476 32.96 8.42 0.16
C ASP A 476 31.96 8.38 1.32
N ALA A 477 30.98 9.28 1.30
CA ALA A 477 30.00 9.39 2.38
C ALA A 477 29.03 8.20 2.45
N LEU A 478 28.82 7.53 1.32
CA LEU A 478 28.01 6.32 1.26
C LEU A 478 28.75 5.15 1.90
N ILE A 479 30.03 4.97 1.57
CA ILE A 479 30.92 3.99 2.19
C ILE A 479 30.94 4.22 3.70
N GLU A 480 31.16 5.45 4.16
CA GLU A 480 31.16 5.80 5.58
C GLU A 480 29.82 5.42 6.25
N THR A 481 28.69 5.74 5.62
CA THR A 481 27.36 5.37 6.14
C THR A 481 27.19 3.85 6.26
N LEU A 482 27.55 3.10 5.21
CA LEU A 482 27.39 1.64 5.17
C LEU A 482 28.29 0.96 6.21
N VAL A 483 29.54 1.41 6.37
CA VAL A 483 30.46 0.91 7.41
C VAL A 483 29.87 1.17 8.79
N MET A 484 29.36 2.37 9.03
CA MET A 484 28.75 2.73 10.31
C MET A 484 27.54 1.85 10.65
N GLN A 485 26.64 1.59 9.70
CA GLN A 485 25.50 0.68 9.89
C GLN A 485 25.96 -0.75 10.20
N LEU A 486 26.98 -1.22 9.49
CA LEU A 486 27.57 -2.54 9.69
C LEU A 486 28.18 -2.68 11.10
N LEU A 487 28.88 -1.66 11.58
CA LEU A 487 29.42 -1.60 12.95
C LEU A 487 28.32 -1.66 14.00
N GLN A 488 27.23 -0.90 13.82
CA GLN A 488 26.08 -0.95 14.74
C GLN A 488 25.45 -2.33 14.80
N LEU A 489 25.22 -2.97 13.64
CA LEU A 489 24.65 -4.31 13.57
C LEU A 489 25.55 -5.32 14.30
N HIS A 490 26.86 -5.25 14.07
CA HIS A 490 27.84 -6.08 14.77
C HIS A 490 27.80 -5.87 16.28
N MET A 491 27.80 -4.61 16.74
CA MET A 491 27.77 -4.29 18.17
C MET A 491 26.48 -4.73 18.86
N GLN A 492 25.34 -4.65 18.16
CA GLN A 492 24.06 -5.16 18.64
C GLN A 492 24.09 -6.69 18.78
N LYS A 493 24.57 -7.40 17.75
CA LYS A 493 24.71 -8.87 17.79
C LYS A 493 25.62 -9.31 18.93
N LYS A 494 26.79 -8.68 19.07
CA LYS A 494 27.76 -8.94 20.15
C LYS A 494 27.18 -8.65 21.53
N THR A 495 26.38 -7.59 21.67
CA THR A 495 25.67 -7.28 22.92
C THR A 495 24.65 -8.37 23.25
N GLN A 496 23.85 -8.83 22.28
CA GLN A 496 22.88 -9.90 22.49
C GLN A 496 23.54 -11.23 22.87
N GLU A 497 24.67 -11.57 22.23
CA GLU A 497 25.46 -12.76 22.55
C GLU A 497 26.01 -12.70 23.99
N LEU A 498 26.55 -11.55 24.39
CA LEU A 498 27.07 -11.33 25.75
C LEU A 498 25.99 -11.21 26.82
N ILE A 499 24.74 -10.91 26.45
CA ILE A 499 23.58 -11.01 27.36
C ILE A 499 23.21 -12.48 27.58
N LYS A 500 23.24 -13.30 26.53
CA LYS A 500 22.95 -14.74 26.61
C LYS A 500 24.02 -15.50 27.39
N ASN A 501 25.29 -15.12 27.24
CA ASN A 501 26.44 -15.71 27.93
C ASN A 501 27.26 -14.61 28.65
N PRO A 502 26.93 -14.32 29.93
CA PRO A 502 27.38 -13.11 30.60
C PRO A 502 28.88 -13.13 30.95
N ASN A 503 29.67 -12.41 30.14
CA ASN A 503 30.93 -11.83 30.58
C ASN A 503 30.69 -10.35 30.88
N HIS A 504 30.45 -10.04 32.16
CA HIS A 504 30.08 -8.69 32.59
C HIS A 504 31.11 -7.61 32.24
N VAL A 505 32.40 -7.96 32.19
CA VAL A 505 33.49 -7.05 31.79
C VAL A 505 33.40 -6.76 30.29
N LYS A 506 33.32 -7.79 29.45
CA LYS A 506 33.17 -7.61 27.99
C LYS A 506 31.86 -6.90 27.63
N LEU A 507 30.77 -7.23 28.31
CA LEU A 507 29.47 -6.59 28.09
C LEU A 507 29.51 -5.09 28.43
N ALA A 508 30.18 -4.71 29.53
CA ALA A 508 30.34 -3.30 29.90
C ALA A 508 31.18 -2.53 28.89
N ILE A 509 32.28 -3.14 28.39
CA ILE A 509 33.12 -2.55 27.35
C ILE A 509 32.34 -2.35 26.05
N VAL A 510 31.66 -3.40 25.57
CA VAL A 510 30.86 -3.34 24.33
C VAL A 510 29.74 -2.31 24.46
N ARG A 511 29.03 -2.25 25.59
CA ARG A 511 27.99 -1.22 25.83
C ARG A 511 28.57 0.19 25.78
N LYS A 512 29.75 0.39 26.37
CA LYS A 512 30.42 1.70 26.37
C LYS A 512 30.88 2.08 24.96
N GLN A 513 31.44 1.14 24.21
CA GLN A 513 31.78 1.33 22.79
C GLN A 513 30.54 1.68 21.96
N THR A 514 29.44 0.92 22.11
CA THR A 514 28.17 1.20 21.44
C THR A 514 27.63 2.58 21.80
N GLN A 515 27.74 2.98 23.06
CA GLN A 515 27.31 4.32 23.50
C GLN A 515 28.12 5.41 22.79
N HIS A 516 29.45 5.33 22.83
CA HIS A 516 30.32 6.32 22.17
C HIS A 516 30.09 6.38 20.66
N LEU A 517 29.93 5.22 20.00
CA LEU A 517 29.62 5.17 18.57
C LEU A 517 28.27 5.85 18.26
N ASN A 518 27.25 5.60 19.08
CA ASN A 518 25.93 6.22 18.92
C ASN A 518 25.94 7.72 19.26
N ASP A 519 26.74 8.15 20.23
CA ASP A 519 26.91 9.56 20.60
C ASP A 519 27.59 10.33 19.47
N TRP A 520 28.68 9.77 18.93
CA TRP A 520 29.37 10.31 17.78
C TRP A 520 28.47 10.39 16.55
N MET A 521 27.68 9.34 16.28
CA MET A 521 26.74 9.34 15.16
C MET A 521 25.66 10.41 15.29
N ARG A 522 25.13 10.61 16.50
CA ARG A 522 24.18 11.69 16.78
C ARG A 522 24.82 13.07 16.57
N ALA A 523 26.09 13.23 16.94
CA ALA A 523 26.84 14.45 16.69
C ALA A 523 27.04 14.70 15.18
N GLN A 524 27.43 13.67 14.41
CA GLN A 524 27.57 13.76 12.94
C GLN A 524 26.25 14.12 12.24
N GLN A 525 25.13 13.51 12.66
CA GLN A 525 23.81 13.86 12.11
C GLN A 525 23.39 15.29 12.48
N ALA A 526 23.70 15.75 13.69
CA ALA A 526 23.42 17.11 14.11
C ALA A 526 24.27 18.13 13.34
N GLU A 527 25.54 17.83 13.09
CA GLU A 527 26.47 18.68 12.33
C GLU A 527 26.08 18.76 10.85
N GLN A 528 25.72 17.64 10.22
CA GLN A 528 25.17 17.61 8.87
C GLN A 528 23.85 18.40 8.78
N SER A 529 22.98 18.30 9.79
CA SER A 529 21.73 19.07 9.87
C SER A 529 21.99 20.57 10.04
N ALA A 530 23.01 20.94 10.83
CA ALA A 530 23.40 22.33 11.05
C ALA A 530 24.05 22.96 9.80
N GLN A 531 24.90 22.22 9.08
CA GLN A 531 25.48 22.65 7.81
C GLN A 531 24.40 22.87 6.73
N MET A 532 23.36 22.02 6.70
CA MET A 532 22.22 22.21 5.80
C MET A 532 21.33 23.43 6.15
N MET A 533 21.34 23.90 7.39
CA MET A 533 20.62 25.12 7.80
C MET A 533 21.44 26.40 7.60
N GLY A 534 22.77 26.30 7.51
CA GLY A 534 23.69 27.43 7.36
C GLY A 534 24.06 27.81 5.92
N SER A 535 23.71 26.98 4.94
CA SER A 535 23.86 27.22 3.50
C SER A 535 22.52 27.48 2.85
#